data_AF-A0A936QF94-F1
#
_entry.id   AF-A0A936QF94-F1
#
_cell.length_a   1.000
_cell.length_b   1.000
_cell.length_c   1.000
_cell.angle_alpha   90.00
_cell.angle_beta   90.00
_cell.angle_gamma   90.00
#
_symmetry.space_group_name_H-M   'P 1'
#
loop_
_entity.id
_entity.type
_entity.pdbx_description
1 polymer ?
#
loop_
_entity_poly.entity_id
_entity_poly.type
_entity_poly.pdbx_seq_one_letter_code
_entity_poly.pdbx_strand_id
1 'polypeptide(L)'
;MKSLILALALLTACAPVLAAEPDPREAALLAQRLQAEQWRDEAGVIRAEAETVYKREDQACLPRLLVNACRDTARERYLGKIKQARDKEIEANRVDAAAKAELNALRAEKRLPPRPSASAPNGVAPPAAASEPPKLGTGTMPLRGEPPPPPAAQDEAAFEARKRLRLQQAELARKDEASQAKARAAKAKADRDRYDARAKQIAERKAKRAEKAAAAEN
;
A
#
# COMPACT_ATOMS: atom_id res chain seq x y z
N MET A 1 -43.61 -8.78 -45.99
CA MET A 1 -42.24 -8.50 -46.46
C MET A 1 -41.80 -7.04 -46.19
N LYS A 2 -42.16 -6.45 -45.04
CA LYS A 2 -41.76 -5.08 -44.65
C LYS A 2 -41.00 -5.03 -43.31
N SER A 3 -40.93 -6.17 -42.62
CA SER A 3 -40.30 -6.29 -41.29
C SER A 3 -38.83 -6.73 -41.34
N LEU A 4 -38.30 -7.04 -42.52
CA LEU A 4 -36.90 -7.47 -42.71
C LEU A 4 -35.94 -6.32 -43.03
N ILE A 5 -36.47 -5.14 -43.40
CA ILE A 5 -35.64 -3.98 -43.76
C ILE A 5 -35.28 -3.14 -42.52
N LEU A 6 -36.10 -3.20 -41.45
CA LEU A 6 -35.84 -2.44 -40.22
C LEU A 6 -34.73 -3.05 -39.34
N ALA A 7 -34.45 -4.36 -39.48
CA ALA A 7 -33.41 -5.02 -38.70
C ALA A 7 -31.99 -4.81 -39.27
N LEU A 8 -31.87 -4.43 -40.55
CA LEU A 8 -30.57 -4.22 -41.20
C LEU A 8 -30.02 -2.80 -40.99
N ALA A 9 -30.86 -1.85 -40.58
CA ALA A 9 -30.48 -0.45 -40.36
C ALA A 9 -29.90 -0.17 -38.95
N LEU A 10 -30.05 -1.10 -37.99
CA LEU A 10 -29.49 -0.94 -36.64
C LEU A 10 -28.08 -1.53 -36.46
N LEU A 11 -27.53 -2.22 -37.47
CA LEU A 11 -26.20 -2.85 -37.38
C LEU A 11 -25.05 -1.96 -37.87
N THR A 12 -25.33 -0.79 -38.44
CA THR A 12 -24.32 0.10 -39.06
C THR A 12 -23.89 1.29 -38.18
N ALA A 13 -24.29 1.31 -36.90
CA ALA A 13 -23.89 2.36 -35.95
C ALA A 13 -22.73 1.96 -35.01
N CYS A 14 -22.01 0.87 -35.28
CA CYS A 14 -20.70 0.64 -34.67
C CYS A 14 -19.64 1.44 -35.44
N ALA A 15 -19.64 2.75 -35.22
CA ALA A 15 -18.43 3.53 -35.46
C ALA A 15 -17.35 2.95 -34.53
N PRO A 16 -16.17 2.54 -35.03
CA PRO A 16 -15.04 2.34 -34.15
C PRO A 16 -14.75 3.71 -33.55
N VAL A 17 -15.09 3.89 -32.28
CA VAL A 17 -14.45 4.92 -31.48
C VAL A 17 -12.97 4.59 -31.57
N LEU A 18 -12.26 5.34 -32.42
CA LEU A 18 -10.81 5.39 -32.42
C LEU A 18 -10.44 5.82 -31.00
N ALA A 19 -10.16 4.85 -30.15
CA ALA A 19 -9.51 5.08 -28.89
C ALA A 19 -8.22 5.82 -29.27
N ALA A 20 -8.16 7.11 -28.94
CA ALA A 20 -6.96 7.89 -29.13
C ALA A 20 -5.83 7.13 -28.43
N GLU A 21 -4.84 6.71 -29.22
CA GLU A 21 -3.60 6.14 -28.72
C GLU A 21 -3.13 7.00 -27.53
N PRO A 22 -2.88 6.40 -26.36
CA PRO A 22 -2.50 7.18 -25.23
C PRO A 22 -1.18 7.87 -25.52
N ASP A 23 -1.11 9.11 -25.07
CA ASP A 23 0.14 9.85 -25.11
C ASP A 23 1.26 8.98 -24.49
N PRO A 24 2.34 8.67 -25.23
CA PRO A 24 3.41 7.79 -24.75
C PRO A 24 4.04 8.31 -23.46
N ARG A 25 3.93 9.62 -23.19
CA ARG A 25 4.35 10.23 -21.93
C ARG A 25 3.40 9.88 -20.78
N GLU A 26 2.10 9.89 -21.03
CA GLU A 26 1.09 9.46 -20.04
C GLU A 26 1.25 7.96 -19.72
N ALA A 27 1.47 7.11 -20.72
CA ALA A 27 1.73 5.68 -20.54
C ALA A 27 2.99 5.41 -19.69
N ALA A 28 4.08 6.15 -19.92
CA ALA A 28 5.31 6.02 -19.14
C ALA A 28 5.12 6.39 -17.66
N LEU A 29 4.36 7.44 -17.38
CA LEU A 29 4.05 7.85 -15.99
C LEU A 29 3.17 6.82 -15.28
N LEU A 30 2.23 6.21 -15.99
CA LEU A 30 1.40 5.14 -15.43
C LEU A 30 2.22 3.88 -15.14
N ALA A 31 3.19 3.54 -15.98
CA ALA A 31 4.15 2.46 -15.71
C ALA A 31 4.99 2.71 -14.45
N GLN A 32 5.45 3.95 -14.22
CA GLN A 32 6.16 4.31 -12.99
C GLN A 32 5.29 4.11 -11.73
N ARG A 33 3.99 4.44 -11.81
CA ARG A 33 3.05 4.21 -10.71
C ARG A 33 2.81 2.72 -10.45
N LEU A 34 2.73 1.91 -11.50
CA LEU A 34 2.66 0.45 -11.37
C LEU A 34 3.91 -0.12 -10.71
N GLN A 35 5.09 0.36 -11.08
CA GLN A 35 6.35 -0.02 -10.44
C GLN A 35 6.36 0.36 -8.95
N ALA A 36 5.88 1.55 -8.60
CA ALA A 36 5.74 1.97 -7.21
C ALA A 36 4.78 1.05 -6.41
N GLU A 37 3.68 0.58 -7.01
CA GLU A 37 2.82 -0.42 -6.37
C GLU A 37 3.54 -1.76 -6.15
N GLN A 38 4.33 -2.23 -7.12
CA GLN A 38 5.13 -3.46 -6.95
C GLN A 38 6.09 -3.35 -5.76
N TRP A 39 6.75 -2.20 -5.60
CA TRP A 39 7.62 -1.97 -4.44
C TRP A 39 6.86 -1.95 -3.11
N ARG A 40 5.60 -1.49 -3.09
CA ARG A 40 4.74 -1.56 -1.89
C ARG A 40 4.36 -3.01 -1.58
N ASP A 41 4.04 -3.81 -2.59
CA ASP A 41 3.75 -5.24 -2.42
C ASP A 41 4.98 -5.98 -1.87
N GLU A 42 6.17 -5.74 -2.44
CA GLU A 42 7.43 -6.29 -1.94
C GLU A 42 7.71 -5.87 -0.48
N ALA A 43 7.49 -4.60 -0.13
CA ALA A 43 7.63 -4.14 1.25
C ALA A 43 6.65 -4.85 2.19
N GLY A 44 5.42 -5.13 1.72
CA GLY A 44 4.44 -5.93 2.43
C GLY A 44 4.92 -7.36 2.70
N VAL A 45 5.52 -8.02 1.71
CA VAL A 45 6.13 -9.35 1.86
C VAL A 45 7.24 -9.33 2.92
N ILE A 46 8.16 -8.36 2.86
CA ILE A 46 9.25 -8.23 3.83
C ILE A 46 8.70 -8.10 5.27
N ARG A 47 7.62 -7.34 5.47
CA ARG A 47 6.99 -7.21 6.79
C ARG A 47 6.39 -8.52 7.27
N ALA A 48 5.62 -9.20 6.43
CA ALA A 48 4.97 -10.45 6.79
C ALA A 48 6.00 -11.53 7.16
N GLU A 49 7.09 -11.61 6.39
CA GLU A 49 8.22 -12.49 6.70
C GLU A 49 8.89 -12.10 8.02
N ALA A 50 9.19 -10.80 8.20
CA ALA A 50 9.84 -10.31 9.42
C ALA A 50 8.99 -10.59 10.67
N GLU A 51 7.68 -10.37 10.61
CA GLU A 51 6.76 -10.69 11.71
C GLU A 51 6.70 -12.18 12.03
N THR A 52 6.66 -13.01 10.99
CA THR A 52 6.62 -14.47 11.16
C THR A 52 7.89 -14.99 11.81
N VAL A 53 9.05 -14.52 11.34
CA VAL A 53 10.36 -14.85 11.91
C VAL A 53 10.46 -14.35 13.34
N TYR A 54 10.08 -13.10 13.60
CA TYR A 54 10.15 -12.52 14.94
C TYR A 54 9.29 -13.29 15.95
N LYS A 55 8.04 -13.63 15.60
CA LYS A 55 7.16 -14.43 16.48
C LYS A 55 7.78 -15.79 16.83
N ARG A 56 8.38 -16.45 15.85
CA ARG A 56 9.08 -17.73 16.05
C ARG A 56 10.31 -17.56 16.94
N GLU A 57 11.12 -16.53 16.71
CA GLU A 57 12.32 -16.24 17.52
C GLU A 57 11.98 -15.84 18.95
N ASP A 58 10.96 -15.00 19.16
CA ASP A 58 10.48 -14.57 20.47
C ASP A 58 10.03 -15.78 21.31
N GLN A 59 9.29 -16.72 20.70
CA GLN A 59 8.91 -17.98 21.35
C GLN A 59 10.13 -18.85 21.67
N ALA A 60 11.10 -18.94 20.76
CA ALA A 60 12.33 -19.70 20.98
C ALA A 60 13.26 -19.09 22.05
N CYS A 61 13.08 -17.82 22.39
CA CYS A 61 13.82 -17.16 23.48
C CYS A 61 13.30 -17.51 24.87
N LEU A 62 12.02 -17.87 25.02
CA LEU A 62 11.39 -18.16 26.33
C LEU A 62 12.11 -19.22 27.19
N PRO A 63 12.61 -20.35 26.64
CA PRO A 63 13.30 -21.35 27.46
C PRO A 63 14.76 -21.00 27.80
N ARG A 64 15.31 -19.87 27.31
CA ARG A 64 16.73 -19.53 27.53
C ARG A 64 16.95 -18.89 28.90
N LEU A 65 18.13 -19.07 29.48
CA LEU A 65 18.49 -18.44 30.75
C LEU A 65 18.51 -16.90 30.65
N LEU A 66 18.98 -16.36 29.52
CA LEU A 66 19.03 -14.92 29.22
C LEU A 66 17.93 -14.51 28.24
N VAL A 67 16.67 -14.74 28.61
CA VAL A 67 15.50 -14.42 27.76
C VAL A 67 15.55 -12.99 27.24
N ASN A 68 15.84 -12.01 28.10
CA ASN A 68 15.82 -10.60 27.71
C ASN A 68 16.86 -10.28 26.62
N ALA A 69 18.12 -10.69 26.83
CA ALA A 69 19.17 -10.50 25.82
C ALA A 69 18.83 -11.20 24.50
N CYS A 70 18.25 -12.40 24.55
CA CYS A 70 17.79 -13.11 23.35
C CYS A 70 16.70 -12.33 22.59
N ARG A 71 15.71 -11.81 23.32
CA ARG A 71 14.60 -11.04 22.74
C ARG A 71 15.08 -9.71 22.16
N ASP A 72 16.04 -9.05 22.81
CA ASP A 72 16.63 -7.82 22.30
C ASP A 72 17.33 -8.07 20.95
N THR A 73 18.14 -9.13 20.83
CA THR A 73 18.76 -9.48 19.54
C THR A 73 17.72 -9.85 18.47
N ALA A 74 16.66 -10.57 18.82
CA ALA A 74 15.57 -10.87 17.89
C ALA A 74 14.84 -9.60 17.43
N ARG A 75 14.64 -8.65 18.36
CA ARG A 75 14.02 -7.36 18.09
C ARG A 75 14.88 -6.49 17.18
N GLU A 76 16.20 -6.46 17.38
CA GLU A 76 17.13 -5.74 16.51
C GLU A 76 17.06 -6.27 15.06
N ARG A 77 17.07 -7.59 14.87
CA ARG A 77 16.89 -8.20 13.54
C ARG A 77 15.56 -7.83 12.91
N TYR A 78 14.48 -7.90 13.69
CA TYR A 78 13.14 -7.52 13.24
C TYR A 78 13.10 -6.05 12.80
N LEU A 79 13.60 -5.12 13.63
CA LEU A 79 13.64 -3.70 13.32
C LEU A 79 14.47 -3.40 12.07
N GLY A 80 15.58 -4.12 11.87
CA GLY A 80 16.37 -4.02 10.64
C GLY A 80 15.56 -4.37 9.38
N LYS A 81 14.74 -5.42 9.43
CA LYS A 81 13.86 -5.81 8.32
C LYS A 81 12.70 -4.84 8.11
N ILE A 82 12.10 -4.35 9.19
CA ILE A 82 11.04 -3.33 9.11
C ILE A 82 11.58 -2.03 8.51
N LYS A 83 12.81 -1.63 8.85
CA LYS A 83 13.46 -0.47 8.23
C LYS A 83 13.63 -0.66 6.73
N GLN A 84 14.12 -1.83 6.29
CA GLN A 84 14.24 -2.14 4.85
C GLN A 84 12.89 -2.04 4.11
N ALA A 85 11.82 -2.58 4.70
CA ALA A 85 10.48 -2.45 4.13
C ALA A 85 10.02 -0.98 4.07
N ARG A 86 10.33 -0.20 5.12
CA ARG A 86 9.95 1.22 5.18
C ARG A 86 10.69 2.06 4.15
N ASP A 87 11.98 1.80 3.95
CA ASP A 87 12.80 2.50 2.95
C ASP A 87 12.25 2.24 1.54
N LYS A 88 11.84 0.99 1.23
CA LYS A 88 11.16 0.66 -0.04
C LYS A 88 9.84 1.41 -0.22
N GLU A 89 9.02 1.51 0.82
CA GLU A 89 7.77 2.28 0.74
C GLU A 89 8.00 3.77 0.53
N ILE A 90 9.01 4.34 1.17
CA ILE A 90 9.37 5.75 1.00
C ILE A 90 9.72 6.00 -0.47
N GLU A 91 10.53 5.14 -1.07
CA GLU A 91 10.91 5.26 -2.47
C GLU A 91 9.70 5.07 -3.41
N ALA A 92 8.84 4.08 -3.14
CA ALA A 92 7.59 3.90 -3.86
C ALA A 92 6.70 5.15 -3.80
N ASN A 93 6.54 5.74 -2.62
CA ASN A 93 5.76 6.95 -2.45
C ASN A 93 6.38 8.15 -3.16
N ARG A 94 7.70 8.24 -3.20
CA ARG A 94 8.41 9.30 -3.94
C ARG A 94 8.14 9.20 -5.43
N VAL A 95 8.31 8.00 -6.01
CA VAL A 95 8.07 7.76 -7.44
C VAL A 95 6.60 7.99 -7.82
N ASP A 96 5.66 7.44 -7.05
CA ASP A 96 4.23 7.62 -7.31
C ASP A 96 3.79 9.09 -7.17
N ALA A 97 4.32 9.83 -6.19
CA ALA A 97 4.03 11.25 -6.04
C ALA A 97 4.56 12.08 -7.22
N ALA A 98 5.79 11.83 -7.66
CA ALA A 98 6.38 12.49 -8.82
C ALA A 98 5.57 12.20 -10.10
N ALA A 99 5.30 10.92 -10.36
CA ALA A 99 4.53 10.51 -11.53
C ALA A 99 3.11 11.09 -11.53
N LYS A 100 2.46 11.14 -10.36
CA LYS A 100 1.13 11.76 -10.21
C LYS A 100 1.14 13.26 -10.46
N ALA A 101 2.17 13.97 -9.98
CA ALA A 101 2.31 15.41 -10.22
C ALA A 101 2.45 15.70 -11.72
N GLU A 102 3.31 14.95 -12.41
CA GLU A 102 3.49 15.09 -13.87
C GLU A 102 2.23 14.73 -14.65
N LEU A 103 1.53 13.66 -14.27
CA LEU A 103 0.27 13.25 -14.89
C LEU A 103 -0.79 14.36 -14.79
N ASN A 104 -0.89 15.00 -13.62
CA ASN A 104 -1.80 16.11 -13.40
C ASN A 104 -1.43 17.33 -14.24
N ALA A 105 -0.13 17.64 -14.38
CA ALA A 105 0.36 18.72 -15.24
C ALA A 105 0.00 18.47 -16.72
N LEU A 106 0.25 17.25 -17.23
CA LEU A 106 -0.14 16.87 -18.60
C LEU A 106 -1.64 16.98 -18.84
N ARG A 107 -2.45 16.56 -17.86
CA ARG A 107 -3.90 16.67 -17.94
C ARG A 107 -4.38 18.12 -17.88
N ALA A 108 -3.67 18.99 -17.16
CA ALA A 108 -3.96 20.42 -17.15
C ALA A 108 -3.62 21.07 -18.50
N GLU A 109 -2.49 20.73 -19.11
CA GLU A 109 -2.09 21.18 -20.45
C GLU A 109 -3.13 20.78 -21.52
N LYS A 110 -3.62 19.53 -21.47
CA LYS A 110 -4.68 19.04 -22.37
C LYS A 110 -6.04 19.75 -22.18
N ARG A 111 -6.28 20.40 -21.03
CA ARG A 111 -7.52 21.12 -20.71
C ARG A 111 -7.50 22.60 -21.09
N LEU A 112 -6.33 23.19 -21.38
CA LEU A 112 -6.28 24.56 -21.87
C LEU A 112 -6.85 24.61 -23.30
N PRO A 113 -7.85 25.47 -23.60
CA PRO A 113 -8.30 25.66 -24.97
C PRO A 113 -7.15 26.20 -25.82
N PRO A 114 -7.06 25.84 -27.13
CA PRO A 114 -6.06 26.43 -28.01
C PRO A 114 -6.27 27.94 -27.99
N ARG A 115 -5.25 28.67 -27.52
CA ARG A 115 -5.25 30.14 -27.53
C ARG A 115 -5.44 30.56 -28.99
N PRO A 116 -6.43 31.42 -29.34
CA PRO A 116 -6.55 31.89 -30.71
C PRO A 116 -5.23 32.59 -31.06
N SER A 117 -4.59 32.07 -32.10
CA SER A 117 -3.42 32.69 -32.73
C SER A 117 -3.82 34.11 -33.10
N ALA A 118 -3.37 35.08 -32.33
CA ALA A 118 -3.53 36.48 -32.68
C ALA A 118 -2.64 36.71 -33.91
N SER A 119 -3.29 36.85 -35.07
CA SER A 119 -2.70 37.30 -36.31
C SER A 119 -1.88 38.56 -36.06
N ALA A 120 -0.56 38.47 -36.15
CA ALA A 120 0.31 39.62 -36.26
C ALA A 120 0.19 40.19 -37.70
N PRO A 121 -0.06 41.49 -37.90
CA PRO A 121 0.20 42.11 -39.18
C PRO A 121 1.68 42.56 -39.26
N ASN A 122 2.23 42.35 -40.44
CA ASN A 122 3.61 42.59 -40.86
C ASN A 122 4.20 43.95 -40.47
N GLY A 123 5.49 43.95 -40.13
CA GLY A 123 6.30 45.16 -40.02
C GLY A 123 7.80 44.86 -40.08
N VAL A 124 8.34 44.82 -41.30
CA VAL A 124 9.67 45.32 -41.73
C VAL A 124 10.95 44.80 -41.01
N ALA A 125 11.77 44.02 -41.75
CA ALA A 125 13.21 43.77 -41.50
C ALA A 125 14.07 44.97 -42.01
N PRO A 126 15.41 45.12 -41.80
CA PRO A 126 16.47 44.17 -41.33
C PRO A 126 17.51 44.89 -40.37
N PRO A 127 18.80 44.47 -40.14
CA PRO A 127 19.55 43.31 -40.63
C PRO A 127 20.33 42.48 -39.58
N ALA A 128 20.91 41.41 -40.14
CA ALA A 128 21.69 40.31 -39.56
C ALA A 128 22.82 40.69 -38.59
N ALA A 129 22.88 39.94 -37.49
CA ALA A 129 24.11 39.66 -36.75
C ALA A 129 24.15 38.16 -36.44
N ALA A 130 25.17 37.49 -36.95
CA ALA A 130 25.43 36.07 -36.76
C ALA A 130 25.92 35.82 -35.33
N SER A 131 25.40 34.78 -34.67
CA SER A 131 26.00 34.19 -33.48
C SER A 131 25.61 32.71 -33.44
N GLU A 132 26.60 31.84 -33.58
CA GLU A 132 26.48 30.38 -33.54
C GLU A 132 26.11 29.85 -32.14
N PRO A 133 25.35 28.75 -32.04
CA PRO A 133 25.38 27.89 -30.86
C PRO A 133 26.08 26.53 -31.14
N PRO A 134 26.62 25.86 -30.10
CA PRO A 134 27.54 24.74 -30.25
C PRO A 134 26.85 23.40 -30.58
N LYS A 135 27.61 22.50 -31.20
CA LYS A 135 27.21 21.19 -31.73
C LYS A 135 26.75 20.23 -30.62
N LEU A 136 25.53 19.69 -30.76
CA LEU A 136 25.04 18.54 -29.99
C LEU A 136 25.73 17.25 -30.45
N GLY A 137 26.27 16.49 -29.49
CA GLY A 137 26.80 15.15 -29.70
C GLY A 137 25.71 14.13 -29.99
N THR A 138 25.93 13.31 -31.01
CA THR A 138 25.12 12.15 -31.39
C THR A 138 25.38 10.99 -30.42
N GLY A 139 24.44 10.75 -29.51
CA GLY A 139 24.36 9.52 -28.71
C GLY A 139 23.21 8.65 -29.20
N THR A 140 23.56 7.57 -29.90
CA THR A 140 22.64 6.54 -30.39
C THR A 140 22.03 5.78 -29.20
N MET A 141 20.72 5.89 -28.97
CA MET A 141 19.99 5.09 -27.98
C MET A 141 19.37 3.85 -28.62
N PRO A 142 19.34 2.70 -27.92
CA PRO A 142 18.80 1.45 -28.45
C PRO A 142 17.27 1.52 -28.63
N LEU A 143 16.80 0.81 -29.66
CA LEU A 143 15.39 0.69 -30.08
C LEU A 143 14.45 0.45 -28.88
N ARG A 144 13.60 1.45 -28.66
CA ARG A 144 12.53 1.51 -27.67
C ARG A 144 11.53 0.39 -27.95
N GLY A 145 11.49 -0.60 -27.06
CA GLY A 145 10.39 -1.59 -27.03
C GLY A 145 9.05 -0.88 -26.93
N GLU A 146 8.04 -1.48 -27.55
CA GLU A 146 6.67 -0.98 -27.68
C GLU A 146 6.12 -0.50 -26.32
N PRO A 147 5.58 0.73 -26.22
CA PRO A 147 5.03 1.23 -24.96
C PRO A 147 3.82 0.37 -24.54
N PRO A 148 3.66 0.06 -23.25
CA PRO A 148 2.50 -0.70 -22.78
C PRO A 148 1.20 0.07 -23.07
N PRO A 149 0.10 -0.64 -23.40
CA PRO A 149 -1.19 -0.02 -23.70
C PRO A 149 -1.72 0.81 -22.52
N PRO A 150 -2.63 1.78 -22.78
CA PRO A 150 -3.19 2.59 -21.70
C PRO A 150 -3.98 1.72 -20.73
N PRO A 151 -4.09 2.13 -19.46
CA PRO A 151 -4.98 1.46 -18.53
C PRO A 151 -6.39 1.57 -19.09
N ALA A 152 -6.97 0.43 -19.46
CA ALA A 152 -8.35 0.38 -19.92
C ALA A 152 -9.26 0.79 -18.75
N ALA A 153 -10.51 1.19 -19.02
CA ALA A 153 -11.51 1.39 -17.96
C ALA A 153 -11.67 0.16 -17.02
N GLN A 154 -11.23 -1.01 -17.50
CA GLN A 154 -11.12 -2.25 -16.73
C GLN A 154 -10.06 -2.19 -15.62
N ASP A 155 -8.97 -1.45 -15.80
CA ASP A 155 -7.90 -1.29 -14.81
C ASP A 155 -8.31 -0.34 -13.67
N GLU A 156 -9.09 0.71 -13.96
CA GLU A 156 -9.69 1.56 -12.92
C GLU A 156 -10.71 0.78 -12.08
N ALA A 157 -11.55 -0.03 -12.73
CA ALA A 157 -12.50 -0.91 -12.05
C ALA A 157 -11.78 -1.96 -11.19
N ALA A 158 -10.68 -2.54 -11.68
CA ALA A 158 -9.84 -3.47 -10.93
C ALA A 158 -9.18 -2.80 -9.72
N PHE A 159 -8.72 -1.56 -9.87
CA PHE A 159 -8.14 -0.77 -8.78
C PHE A 159 -9.17 -0.49 -7.67
N GLU A 160 -10.36 -0.01 -8.03
CA GLU A 160 -11.43 0.23 -7.05
C GLU A 160 -11.93 -1.07 -6.39
N ALA A 161 -11.99 -2.18 -7.13
CA ALA A 161 -12.29 -3.50 -6.56
C ALA A 161 -11.22 -3.93 -5.53
N ARG A 162 -9.93 -3.79 -5.85
CA ARG A 162 -8.82 -4.07 -4.92
C ARG A 162 -8.86 -3.18 -3.69
N LYS A 163 -9.19 -1.90 -3.85
CA LYS A 163 -9.36 -0.95 -2.75
C LYS A 163 -10.52 -1.35 -1.83
N ARG A 164 -11.66 -1.73 -2.38
CA ARG A 164 -12.81 -2.25 -1.59
C ARG A 164 -12.44 -3.52 -0.84
N LEU A 165 -11.75 -4.45 -1.49
CA LEU A 165 -11.26 -5.67 -0.84
C LEU A 165 -10.33 -5.35 0.33
N ARG A 166 -9.40 -4.41 0.16
CA ARG A 166 -8.48 -3.95 1.21
C ARG A 166 -9.23 -3.33 2.40
N LEU A 167 -10.26 -2.53 2.15
CA LEU A 167 -11.11 -1.97 3.20
C LEU A 167 -11.89 -3.05 3.95
N GLN A 168 -12.48 -4.01 3.23
CA GLN A 168 -13.19 -5.14 3.84
C GLN A 168 -12.26 -6.00 4.69
N GLN A 169 -11.06 -6.33 4.19
CA GLN A 169 -10.05 -7.06 4.94
C GLN A 169 -9.61 -6.29 6.20
N ALA A 170 -9.43 -4.97 6.10
CA ALA A 170 -9.09 -4.14 7.25
C ALA A 170 -10.24 -4.05 8.28
N GLU A 171 -11.51 -4.12 7.83
CA GLU A 171 -12.66 -4.17 8.73
C GLU A 171 -12.78 -5.53 9.43
N LEU A 172 -12.59 -6.63 8.70
CA LEU A 172 -12.54 -7.98 9.26
C LEU A 172 -11.41 -8.10 10.28
N ALA A 173 -10.21 -7.65 9.95
CA ALA A 173 -9.07 -7.63 10.87
C ALA A 173 -9.38 -6.82 12.14
N ARG A 174 -10.05 -5.68 12.03
CA ARG A 174 -10.49 -4.88 13.20
C ARG A 174 -11.53 -5.62 14.04
N LYS A 175 -12.48 -6.32 13.42
CA LYS A 175 -13.47 -7.14 14.12
C LYS A 175 -12.82 -8.32 14.85
N ASP A 176 -11.86 -8.97 14.21
CA ASP A 176 -11.09 -10.08 14.79
C ASP A 176 -10.20 -9.59 15.95
N GLU A 177 -9.52 -8.46 15.80
CA GLU A 177 -8.73 -7.87 16.88
C GLU A 177 -9.61 -7.46 18.07
N ALA A 178 -10.79 -6.88 17.81
CA ALA A 178 -11.76 -6.55 18.83
C ALA A 178 -12.30 -7.80 19.55
N SER A 179 -12.55 -8.89 18.83
CA SER A 179 -13.01 -10.15 19.44
C SER A 179 -11.91 -10.80 20.29
N GLN A 180 -10.66 -10.80 19.80
CA GLN A 180 -9.50 -11.28 20.56
C GLN A 180 -9.22 -10.40 21.79
N ALA A 181 -9.38 -9.08 21.70
CA ALA A 181 -9.27 -8.17 22.84
C ALA A 181 -10.32 -8.49 23.91
N LYS A 182 -11.58 -8.71 23.51
CA LYS A 182 -12.66 -9.14 24.42
C LYS A 182 -12.34 -10.49 25.08
N ALA A 183 -11.85 -11.46 24.31
CA ALA A 183 -11.46 -12.77 24.84
C ALA A 183 -10.31 -12.66 25.87
N ARG A 184 -9.30 -11.83 25.59
CA ARG A 184 -8.20 -11.55 26.54
C ARG A 184 -8.72 -10.88 27.82
N ALA A 185 -9.61 -9.90 27.71
CA ALA A 185 -10.22 -9.24 28.87
C ALA A 185 -11.05 -10.21 29.72
N ALA A 186 -11.85 -11.06 29.08
CA ALA A 186 -12.65 -12.09 29.77
C ALA A 186 -11.75 -13.11 30.51
N LYS A 187 -10.68 -13.56 29.86
CA LYS A 187 -9.70 -14.47 30.46
C LYS A 187 -9.00 -13.83 31.66
N ALA A 188 -8.55 -12.58 31.53
CA ALA A 188 -7.90 -11.85 32.62
C ALA A 188 -8.84 -11.69 33.84
N LYS A 189 -10.12 -11.41 33.60
CA LYS A 189 -11.13 -11.36 34.67
C LYS A 189 -11.28 -12.72 35.36
N ALA A 190 -11.46 -13.80 34.58
CA ALA A 190 -11.58 -15.15 35.14
C ALA A 190 -10.32 -15.59 35.91
N ASP A 191 -9.12 -15.20 35.45
CA ASP A 191 -7.87 -15.46 36.15
C ASP A 191 -7.82 -14.71 37.49
N ARG A 192 -8.17 -13.42 37.50
CA ARG A 192 -8.26 -12.64 38.74
C ARG A 192 -9.23 -13.27 39.74
N ASP A 193 -10.42 -13.64 39.29
CA ASP A 193 -11.44 -14.26 40.16
C ASP A 193 -10.94 -15.60 40.74
N ARG A 194 -10.18 -16.38 39.96
CA ARG A 194 -9.49 -17.61 40.44
C ARG A 194 -8.43 -17.31 41.50
N TYR A 195 -7.63 -16.27 41.30
CA TYR A 195 -6.62 -15.85 42.28
C TYR A 195 -7.28 -15.39 43.59
N ASP A 196 -8.33 -14.58 43.51
CA ASP A 196 -9.06 -14.09 44.68
C ASP A 196 -9.71 -15.23 45.47
N ALA A 197 -10.32 -16.20 44.77
CA ALA A 197 -10.87 -17.40 45.40
C ALA A 197 -9.79 -18.22 46.12
N ARG A 198 -8.62 -18.41 45.48
CA ARG A 198 -7.49 -19.13 46.09
C ARG A 198 -6.93 -18.37 47.29
N ALA A 199 -6.85 -17.04 47.23
CA ALA A 199 -6.41 -16.21 48.34
C ALA A 199 -7.34 -16.36 49.56
N LYS A 200 -8.67 -16.33 49.35
CA LYS A 200 -9.66 -16.56 50.42
C LYS A 200 -9.52 -17.95 51.04
N GLN A 201 -9.40 -19.01 50.22
CA GLN A 201 -9.21 -20.37 50.74
C GLN A 201 -7.92 -20.51 51.56
N ILE A 202 -6.83 -19.85 51.15
CA ILE A 202 -5.58 -19.85 51.91
C ILE A 202 -5.76 -19.11 53.24
N ALA A 203 -6.44 -17.96 53.25
CA ALA A 203 -6.73 -17.20 54.46
C ALA A 203 -7.60 -17.99 55.44
N GLU A 204 -8.68 -18.61 54.97
CA GLU A 204 -9.54 -19.49 55.78
C GLU A 204 -8.77 -20.69 56.34
N ARG A 205 -7.93 -21.34 55.53
CA ARG A 205 -7.10 -22.46 56.01
C ARG A 205 -6.09 -22.01 57.06
N LYS A 206 -5.53 -20.80 56.93
CA LYS A 206 -4.63 -20.23 57.94
C LYS A 206 -5.39 -19.93 59.24
N ALA A 207 -6.56 -19.29 59.16
CA ALA A 207 -7.40 -19.00 60.32
C ALA A 207 -7.79 -20.28 61.07
N LYS A 208 -8.30 -21.30 60.37
CA LYS A 208 -8.64 -22.61 60.96
C LYS A 208 -7.44 -23.31 61.61
N ARG A 209 -6.23 -23.14 61.07
CA ARG A 209 -5.01 -23.69 61.67
C ARG A 209 -4.61 -22.93 62.94
N ALA A 210 -4.75 -21.61 62.95
CA ALA A 210 -4.49 -20.79 64.12
C ALA A 210 -5.48 -21.08 65.26
N GLU A 211 -6.78 -21.19 64.96
CA GLU A 211 -7.81 -21.59 65.94
C GLU A 211 -7.52 -22.96 66.55
N LYS A 212 -7.16 -23.94 65.71
CA LYS A 212 -6.78 -25.28 66.18
C LYS A 212 -5.53 -25.27 67.05
N ALA A 213 -4.53 -24.45 66.72
CA ALA A 213 -3.32 -24.31 67.53
C ALA A 213 -3.64 -23.68 68.90
N ALA A 214 -4.42 -22.60 68.93
CA ALA A 214 -4.84 -21.95 70.16
C ALA A 214 -5.70 -22.87 71.05
N ALA A 215 -6.53 -23.73 70.46
CA ALA A 215 -7.32 -24.73 71.18
C ALA A 215 -6.49 -25.91 71.72
N ALA A 216 -5.27 -26.14 71.21
CA ALA A 216 -4.38 -27.20 71.69
C ALA A 216 -3.44 -26.73 72.82
N GLU A 217 -3.32 -25.41 73.03
CA GLU A 217 -2.49 -24.80 74.09
C GLU A 217 -3.28 -24.48 75.37
N ASN A 218 -4.61 -24.66 75.37
CA ASN A 218 -5.50 -24.56 76.53
C ASN A 218 -5.99 -25.93 76.97
#